data_AF-A0A133P644-F1
#
_entry.id   AF-A0A133P644-F1
#
_cell.length_a   1.000
_cell.length_b   1.000
_cell.length_c   1.000
_cell.angle_alpha   90.00
_cell.angle_beta   90.00
_cell.angle_gamma   90.00
#
_symmetry.space_group_name_H-M   'P 1'
#
loop_
_entity.id
_entity.type
_entity.pdbx_description
1 polymer ?
#
loop_
_entity_poly.entity_id
_entity_poly.type
_entity_poly.pdbx_seq_one_letter_code
_entity_poly.pdbx_strand_id
1 'polypeptide(L)'
;MEKVNNFFKSKKMFIAAFLLVSSNAMASTSDAPWVGMLDKFMGILIGPTARLISIIAIAGVGFSIMAGLTDNLSKRAIGVIVGISLVFAAASWGPKFFGYSGALLM
;
A
#
# COMPACT_ATOMS: atom_id res chain seq x y z
N MET A 1 56.36 -4.34 9.26
CA MET A 1 54.94 -4.18 9.68
C MET A 1 54.06 -3.49 8.63
N GLU A 2 54.62 -2.74 7.68
CA GLU A 2 53.87 -1.93 6.70
C GLU A 2 53.07 -2.73 5.65
N LYS A 3 53.59 -3.89 5.21
CA LYS A 3 52.93 -4.75 4.20
C LYS A 3 51.55 -5.27 4.63
N VAL A 4 51.36 -5.54 5.93
CA VAL A 4 50.09 -6.08 6.46
C VAL A 4 48.99 -5.02 6.43
N ASN A 5 49.33 -3.76 6.70
CA ASN A 5 48.36 -2.66 6.74
C ASN A 5 47.83 -2.33 5.33
N ASN A 6 48.68 -2.40 4.31
CA ASN A 6 48.27 -2.19 2.92
C ASN A 6 47.32 -3.29 2.41
N PHE A 7 47.48 -4.53 2.87
CA PHE A 7 46.58 -5.64 2.53
C PHE A 7 45.17 -5.44 3.10
N PHE A 8 45.06 -4.98 4.36
CA PHE A 8 43.77 -4.62 4.97
C PHE A 8 43.15 -3.38 4.31
N LYS A 9 43.95 -2.38 3.92
CA LYS A 9 43.47 -1.19 3.22
C LYS A 9 42.87 -1.53 1.85
N SER A 10 43.51 -2.43 1.11
CA SER A 10 43.01 -2.91 -0.18
C SER A 10 41.68 -3.67 -0.03
N LYS A 11 41.57 -4.61 0.92
CA LYS A 11 40.31 -5.32 1.20
C LYS A 11 39.18 -4.38 1.64
N LYS A 12 39.48 -3.37 2.47
CA LYS A 12 38.51 -2.33 2.87
C LYS A 12 38.03 -1.51 1.66
N MET A 13 38.91 -1.21 0.71
CA MET A 13 38.54 -0.56 -0.56
C MET A 13 37.63 -1.43 -1.43
N PHE A 14 37.90 -2.75 -1.53
CA PHE A 14 37.02 -3.67 -2.26
C PHE A 14 35.63 -3.80 -1.63
N ILE A 15 35.54 -3.86 -0.29
CA ILE A 15 34.26 -3.88 0.43
C ILE A 15 33.51 -2.56 0.23
N ALA A 16 34.20 -1.41 0.28
CA ALA A 16 33.59 -0.11 0.01
C ALA A 16 33.06 -0.02 -1.43
N ALA A 17 33.82 -0.51 -2.41
CA ALA A 17 33.36 -0.57 -3.80
C ALA A 17 32.15 -1.51 -3.98
N PHE A 18 32.12 -2.65 -3.28
CA PHE A 18 30.99 -3.58 -3.32
C PHE A 18 29.73 -2.99 -2.67
N LEU A 19 29.87 -2.25 -1.57
CA LEU A 19 28.76 -1.53 -0.92
C LEU A 19 28.20 -0.41 -1.81
N LEU A 20 29.06 0.30 -2.54
CA LEU A 20 28.64 1.33 -3.51
C LEU A 20 27.92 0.72 -4.73
N VAL A 21 28.34 -0.47 -5.19
CA VAL A 21 27.65 -1.22 -6.26
C VAL A 21 26.33 -1.80 -5.76
N SER A 22 26.27 -2.29 -4.52
CA SER A 22 25.04 -2.80 -3.88
C SER A 22 23.95 -1.73 -3.74
N SER A 23 24.29 -0.43 -3.72
CA SER A 23 23.29 0.65 -3.71
C SER A 23 22.43 0.66 -4.98
N ASN A 24 22.93 0.12 -6.09
CA ASN A 24 22.18 -0.01 -7.35
C ASN A 24 21.33 -1.29 -7.41
N ALA A 25 21.48 -2.21 -6.45
CA ALA A 25 20.61 -3.39 -6.29
C ALA A 25 19.33 -3.07 -5.48
N MET A 26 19.18 -1.83 -5.01
CA MET A 26 17.89 -1.22 -4.68
C MET A 26 17.15 -0.71 -5.93
N ALA A 27 17.41 -1.29 -7.10
CA ALA A 27 16.40 -1.32 -8.13
C ALA A 27 15.33 -2.31 -7.65
N SER A 28 14.35 -1.76 -6.93
CA SER A 28 12.97 -2.22 -7.04
C SER A 28 12.73 -2.68 -8.48
N THR A 29 11.92 -3.69 -8.69
CA THR A 29 11.39 -4.02 -10.02
C THR A 29 10.44 -2.90 -10.49
N SER A 30 10.93 -1.67 -10.55
CA SER A 30 10.22 -0.41 -10.78
C SER A 30 9.89 -0.17 -12.25
N ASP A 31 10.46 -0.96 -13.16
CA ASP A 31 10.21 -0.90 -14.61
C ASP A 31 9.21 -1.96 -15.10
N ALA A 32 8.61 -2.70 -14.18
CA ALA A 32 7.53 -3.60 -14.50
C ALA A 32 6.31 -2.77 -14.97
N PRO A 33 5.84 -2.90 -16.23
CA PRO A 33 4.74 -2.08 -16.76
C PRO A 33 3.43 -2.24 -15.97
N TRP A 34 3.27 -3.35 -15.25
CA TRP A 34 2.13 -3.59 -14.37
C TRP A 34 2.18 -2.78 -13.07
N VAL A 35 3.34 -2.31 -12.60
CA VAL A 35 3.46 -1.54 -11.36
C VAL A 35 2.74 -0.20 -11.50
N GLY A 36 2.94 0.50 -12.62
CA GLY A 36 2.18 1.72 -12.92
C GLY A 36 0.67 1.48 -13.07
N MET A 37 0.27 0.28 -13.50
CA MET A 37 -1.15 -0.10 -13.57
C MET A 37 -1.72 -0.39 -12.16
N LEU A 38 -1.00 -1.16 -11.35
CA LEU A 38 -1.38 -1.46 -9.97
C LEU A 38 -1.49 -0.19 -9.12
N ASP A 39 -0.59 0.78 -9.31
CA ASP A 39 -0.64 2.06 -8.60
C ASP A 39 -1.92 2.84 -8.93
N LYS A 40 -2.35 2.83 -10.20
CA LYS A 40 -3.65 3.37 -10.61
C LYS A 40 -4.81 2.64 -9.94
N PHE A 41 -4.80 1.31 -9.89
CA PHE A 41 -5.85 0.54 -9.20
C PHE A 41 -5.90 0.87 -7.70
N MET A 42 -4.74 0.98 -7.06
CA MET A 42 -4.63 1.36 -5.65
C MET A 42 -5.15 2.78 -5.41
N GLY A 43 -4.84 3.72 -6.30
CA GLY A 43 -5.38 5.07 -6.30
C GLY A 43 -6.91 5.12 -6.46
N ILE A 44 -7.50 4.23 -7.27
CA ILE A 44 -8.96 4.16 -7.43
C ILE A 44 -9.63 3.57 -6.19
N LEU A 45 -9.04 2.52 -5.61
CA LEU A 45 -9.58 1.81 -4.45
C LEU A 45 -9.43 2.57 -3.13
N ILE A 46 -8.44 3.47 -3.03
CA ILE A 46 -8.12 4.19 -1.79
C ILE A 46 -8.39 5.70 -1.91
N GLY A 47 -8.42 6.21 -3.14
CA GLY A 47 -8.57 7.63 -3.43
C GLY A 47 -10.01 8.16 -3.31
N PRO A 48 -10.24 9.39 -3.83
CA PRO A 48 -11.53 10.07 -3.72
C PRO A 48 -12.71 9.27 -4.28
N THR A 49 -12.47 8.48 -5.33
CA THR A 49 -13.50 7.69 -6.01
C THR A 49 -14.07 6.59 -5.12
N ALA A 50 -13.23 5.83 -4.42
CA ALA A 50 -13.71 4.78 -3.50
C ALA A 50 -14.52 5.34 -2.32
N ARG A 51 -14.14 6.51 -1.81
CA ARG A 51 -14.90 7.21 -0.76
C ARG A 51 -16.30 7.58 -1.27
N LEU A 52 -16.39 8.11 -2.49
CA LEU A 52 -17.68 8.48 -3.10
C LEU A 52 -18.60 7.26 -3.28
N ILE A 53 -18.07 6.15 -3.81
CA ILE A 53 -18.84 4.90 -3.99
C ILE A 53 -19.39 4.40 -2.65
N SER A 54 -18.58 4.48 -1.60
CA SER A 54 -18.98 4.04 -0.26
C SER A 54 -20.10 4.89 0.32
N ILE A 55 -20.03 6.22 0.13
CA ILE A 55 -21.10 7.14 0.56
C ILE A 55 -22.41 6.82 -0.18
N ILE A 56 -22.35 6.58 -1.49
CA ILE A 56 -23.54 6.22 -2.30
C ILE A 56 -24.14 4.90 -1.82
N ALA A 57 -23.31 3.88 -1.57
CA ALA A 57 -23.77 2.60 -1.08
C ALA A 57 -24.49 2.71 0.27
N ILE A 58 -23.92 3.47 1.22
CA ILE A 58 -24.53 3.72 2.54
C ILE A 58 -25.86 4.49 2.39
N ALA A 59 -25.89 5.52 1.52
CA ALA A 59 -27.11 6.26 1.24
C ALA A 59 -28.21 5.36 0.66
N GLY A 60 -27.88 4.46 -0.26
CA GLY A 60 -28.80 3.47 -0.81
C GLY A 60 -29.36 2.52 0.25
N VAL A 61 -28.53 2.04 1.18
CA VAL A 61 -28.98 1.23 2.31
C VAL A 61 -29.91 2.03 3.23
N GLY A 62 -29.58 3.28 3.56
CA GLY A 62 -30.42 4.16 4.36
C GLY A 62 -31.79 4.43 3.73
N PHE A 63 -31.82 4.69 2.41
CA PHE A 63 -33.05 4.84 1.65
C PHE A 63 -33.90 3.56 1.67
N SER A 64 -33.25 2.40 1.51
CA SER A 64 -33.91 1.09 1.53
C SER A 64 -34.56 0.78 2.89
N ILE A 65 -33.93 1.19 4.00
CA ILE A 65 -34.49 1.07 5.35
C ILE A 65 -35.71 1.98 5.50
N MET A 66 -35.61 3.23 5.03
CA MET A 66 -36.70 4.20 5.11
C MET A 66 -37.90 3.81 4.24
N ALA A 67 -37.67 3.12 3.13
CA ALA A 67 -38.71 2.61 2.25
C ALA A 67 -39.44 1.37 2.81
N GLY A 68 -39.04 0.82 3.96
CA GLY A 68 -39.75 -0.27 4.64
C GLY A 68 -39.75 -1.61 3.87
N LEU A 69 -38.88 -1.75 2.86
CA LEU A 69 -38.94 -2.85 1.90
C LEU A 69 -38.35 -4.18 2.39
N THR A 70 -37.78 -4.28 3.60
CA THR A 70 -37.24 -5.58 4.05
C THR A 70 -37.05 -5.75 5.56
N ASP A 71 -37.68 -6.80 6.11
CA ASP A 71 -37.66 -7.21 7.52
C ASP A 71 -36.27 -7.60 8.03
N ASN A 72 -35.32 -7.90 7.13
CA ASN A 72 -33.97 -8.35 7.46
C ASN A 72 -32.87 -7.31 7.17
N LEU A 73 -33.23 -6.07 6.77
CA LEU A 73 -32.22 -5.07 6.41
C LEU A 73 -31.41 -4.60 7.60
N SER A 74 -32.03 -4.47 8.77
CA SER A 74 -31.35 -3.97 9.97
C SER A 74 -30.13 -4.81 10.32
N LYS A 75 -30.24 -6.14 10.23
CA LYS A 75 -29.13 -7.06 10.45
C LYS A 75 -28.10 -7.04 9.31
N ARG A 76 -28.56 -6.95 8.05
CA ARG A 76 -27.66 -6.87 6.88
C ARG A 76 -26.93 -5.53 6.76
N ALA A 77 -27.59 -4.42 7.11
CA ALA A 77 -27.05 -3.07 7.06
C ALA A 77 -25.87 -2.92 8.01
N ILE A 78 -25.97 -3.47 9.22
CA ILE A 78 -24.85 -3.50 10.17
C ILE A 78 -23.64 -4.24 9.55
N GLY A 79 -23.86 -5.40 8.92
CA GLY A 79 -22.79 -6.14 8.25
C GLY A 79 -22.16 -5.37 7.09
N VAL A 80 -22.96 -4.64 6.29
CA VAL A 80 -22.47 -3.80 5.20
C VAL A 80 -21.63 -2.63 5.74
N ILE A 81 -22.11 -1.93 6.78
CA ILE A 81 -21.40 -0.81 7.40
C ILE A 81 -20.08 -1.29 8.02
N VAL A 82 -20.12 -2.38 8.80
CA VAL A 82 -18.92 -2.98 9.42
C VAL A 82 -17.94 -3.47 8.37
N GLY A 83 -18.41 -4.11 7.30
CA GLY A 83 -17.58 -4.56 6.18
C GLY A 83 -16.88 -3.40 5.47
N ILE A 84 -17.63 -2.33 5.17
CA ILE A 84 -17.06 -1.11 4.58
C ILE A 84 -16.02 -0.48 5.51
N SER A 85 -16.29 -0.40 6.82
CA SER A 85 -15.32 0.10 7.80
C SER A 85 -14.05 -0.76 7.87
N LEU A 86 -14.17 -2.08 7.83
CA LEU A 86 -13.03 -3.00 7.82
C LEU A 86 -12.16 -2.83 6.56
N VAL A 87 -12.79 -2.71 5.39
CA VAL A 87 -12.08 -2.51 4.13
C VAL A 87 -11.31 -1.19 4.13
N PHE A 88 -11.94 -0.09 4.58
CA PHE A 88 -11.27 1.20 4.71
C PHE A 88 -10.16 1.19 5.76
N ALA A 89 -10.38 0.50 6.88
CA ALA A 89 -9.35 0.33 7.89
C ALA A 89 -8.14 -0.42 7.33
N ALA A 90 -8.36 -1.57 6.68
CA ALA A 90 -7.31 -2.35 6.04
C ALA A 90 -6.55 -1.54 4.97
N ALA A 91 -7.25 -0.75 4.17
CA ALA A 91 -6.63 0.16 3.21
C ALA A 91 -5.75 1.25 3.88
N SER A 92 -6.07 1.63 5.12
CA SER A 92 -5.37 2.71 5.85
C SER A 92 -4.07 2.23 6.50
N TRP A 93 -4.03 1.02 7.06
CA TRP A 93 -2.84 0.50 7.75
C TRP A 93 -2.10 -0.59 6.98
N GLY A 94 -2.76 -1.29 6.05
CA GLY A 94 -2.19 -2.39 5.28
C GLY A 94 -0.93 -1.99 4.50
N PRO A 95 -0.95 -0.91 3.70
CA PRO A 95 0.24 -0.45 2.99
C PRO A 95 1.40 -0.09 3.93
N LYS A 96 1.11 0.54 5.07
CA LYS A 96 2.12 0.88 6.10
C LYS A 96 2.75 -0.36 6.74
N PHE A 97 1.99 -1.44 6.90
CA PHE A 97 2.46 -2.72 7.47
C PHE A 97 3.46 -3.46 6.57
N PHE A 98 3.24 -3.42 5.25
CA PHE A 98 4.12 -4.07 4.26
C PHE A 98 5.30 -3.21 3.80
N GLY A 99 5.63 -2.12 4.51
CA GLY A 99 6.74 -1.24 4.15
C GLY A 99 6.47 -0.29 2.97
N TYR A 100 5.23 -0.20 2.49
CA TYR A 100 4.78 0.84 1.55
C TYR A 100 4.63 2.16 2.32
N SER A 101 5.75 2.76 2.73
CA SER A 101 5.82 4.01 3.48
C SER A 101 6.26 5.18 2.60
N GLY A 102 5.64 5.39 1.44
CA GLY A 102 5.79 6.63 0.68
C GLY A 102 7.20 7.03 0.24
N ALA A 103 8.16 6.10 0.17
CA ALA A 103 9.53 6.38 -0.26
C ALA A 103 9.77 6.16 -1.77
N LEU A 104 8.74 5.84 -2.55
CA LEU A 104 8.84 5.58 -4.00
C LEU A 104 8.48 6.79 -4.87
N LEU A 105 8.63 8.01 -4.33
CA LEU A 105 8.40 9.25 -5.05
C LEU A 105 9.24 10.39 -4.46
N MET A 106 10.56 10.19 -4.46
CA MET A 106 11.56 11.27 -4.47
C MET A 106 12.77 10.83 -5.27
#